data_AF-A0A847MXP4-F1
#
_entry.id   AF-A0A847MXP4-F1
#
_cell.length_a   1.000
_cell.length_b   1.000
_cell.length_c   1.000
_cell.angle_alpha   90.00
_cell.angle_beta   90.00
_cell.angle_gamma   90.00
#
_symmetry.space_group_name_H-M   'P 1'
#
loop_
_entity.id
_entity.type
_entity.pdbx_description
1 polymer ?
#
loop_
_entity_poly.entity_id
_entity_poly.type
_entity_poly.pdbx_seq_one_letter_code
_entity_poly.pdbx_strand_id
1 'polypeptide(L)'
;MAVKDAPRRSRSRGGSRATLARAQRQVGVTFDSADLSLLRRAVEGVPWIEVMGPTTGLNTGELTEQPLTIPQADAQTALRGVVRLVADLPRDSNPFVVWQDRGSELWVDTGSTTLACKVGVVTIGVPVRCDQHPTTTRIEIPFGVGTQERPAGLIMSALTHLPGPEVIVARWGEALTAFAWESLVETSRRLCELLDTDSRGRRLVPGGIASGSGVLIVHVVLPLNGQIN
;
A
#
# COMPACT_ATOMS: atom_id res chain seq x y z
N MET A 1 68.16 41.11 3.54
CA MET A 1 67.69 40.18 2.50
C MET A 1 66.17 40.10 2.64
N ALA A 2 65.45 40.38 1.55
CA ALA A 2 64.17 41.08 1.56
C ALA A 2 62.93 40.25 1.95
N VAL A 3 62.03 40.92 2.67
CA VAL A 3 60.58 40.67 2.76
C VAL A 3 59.98 40.77 1.35
N LYS A 4 59.03 39.89 0.98
CA LYS A 4 58.16 40.16 -0.17
C LYS A 4 56.77 39.54 -0.04
N ASP A 5 55.82 40.41 -0.35
CA ASP A 5 54.38 40.35 -0.17
C ASP A 5 53.63 39.26 -0.95
N ALA A 6 52.44 38.96 -0.44
CA ALA A 6 51.35 38.32 -1.18
C ALA A 6 50.82 39.21 -2.32
N PRO A 7 50.17 38.60 -3.33
CA PRO A 7 48.99 39.22 -3.91
C PRO A 7 47.78 38.27 -3.89
N ARG A 8 46.71 38.74 -3.24
CA ARG A 8 45.32 38.33 -3.55
C ARG A 8 45.05 38.64 -5.01
N ARG A 9 44.62 37.64 -5.80
CA ARG A 9 43.81 37.87 -7.00
C ARG A 9 42.66 36.87 -7.09
N SER A 10 41.47 37.47 -7.12
CA SER A 10 40.17 36.93 -7.46
C SER A 10 40.20 36.10 -8.75
N ARG A 11 39.57 34.91 -8.73
CA ARG A 11 39.09 34.24 -9.93
C ARG A 11 37.57 34.08 -9.88
N SER A 12 36.95 34.96 -10.66
CA SER A 12 35.74 34.80 -11.49
C SER A 12 34.73 33.71 -11.10
N ARG A 13 33.56 34.18 -10.65
CA ARG A 13 32.25 33.60 -10.96
C ARG A 13 32.07 33.54 -12.48
N GLY A 14 31.68 32.38 -13.02
CA GLY A 14 31.19 32.27 -14.41
C GLY A 14 31.28 30.85 -14.97
N GLY A 15 30.13 30.18 -15.07
CA GLY A 15 29.98 28.83 -15.67
C GLY A 15 30.18 27.72 -14.62
N SER A 16 29.24 26.83 -14.32
CA SER A 16 28.33 26.16 -15.23
C SER A 16 26.98 25.88 -14.54
N ARG A 17 26.11 26.91 -14.54
CA ARG A 17 24.65 26.75 -14.33
C ARG A 17 23.99 25.95 -15.47
N ALA A 18 24.75 25.58 -16.51
CA ALA A 18 24.31 24.82 -17.66
C ALA A 18 24.39 23.29 -17.47
N THR A 19 25.13 22.79 -16.47
CA THR A 19 25.24 21.33 -16.22
C THR A 19 24.15 20.81 -15.28
N LEU A 20 23.52 21.69 -14.47
CA LEU A 20 22.40 21.35 -13.58
C LEU A 20 21.02 21.42 -14.26
N ALA A 21 20.91 22.05 -15.43
CA ALA A 21 19.65 22.20 -16.15
C ALA A 21 19.30 21.02 -17.08
N ARG A 22 20.20 20.04 -17.25
CA ARG A 22 20.00 18.89 -18.15
C ARG A 22 19.59 17.59 -17.44
N ALA A 23 19.58 17.58 -16.10
CA ALA A 23 19.12 16.44 -15.30
C ALA A 23 17.62 16.51 -14.92
N GLN A 24 16.89 17.58 -15.30
CA GLN A 24 15.47 17.78 -14.98
C GLN A 24 14.51 17.45 -16.13
N ARG A 25 14.94 16.66 -17.11
CA ARG A 25 14.05 16.11 -18.15
C ARG A 25 14.34 14.64 -18.39
N GLN A 26 13.90 13.80 -17.45
CA GLN A 26 13.52 12.44 -17.79
C GLN A 26 12.17 12.13 -17.16
N VAL A 27 11.24 11.91 -18.07
CA VAL A 27 9.84 11.51 -17.95
C VAL A 27 9.68 10.43 -16.88
N GLY A 28 8.63 10.54 -16.08
CA GLY A 28 8.33 9.69 -14.93
C GLY A 28 8.40 8.20 -15.27
N VAL A 29 9.32 7.51 -14.61
CA VAL A 29 9.26 6.07 -14.43
C VAL A 29 8.62 5.85 -13.07
N THR A 30 7.31 5.58 -13.07
CA THR A 30 6.67 4.97 -11.91
C THR A 30 7.31 3.60 -11.70
N PHE A 31 8.04 3.42 -10.61
CA PHE A 31 8.50 2.10 -10.17
C PHE A 31 7.27 1.32 -9.68
N ASP A 32 6.52 0.71 -10.59
CA ASP A 32 5.39 -0.16 -10.25
C ASP A 32 5.93 -1.57 -9.95
N SER A 33 6.39 -1.78 -8.72
CA SER A 33 6.86 -3.09 -8.24
C SER A 33 5.72 -4.05 -7.89
N ALA A 34 4.46 -3.58 -7.89
CA ALA A 34 3.29 -4.44 -7.73
C ALA A 34 3.20 -5.43 -8.89
N ASP A 35 3.00 -6.71 -8.58
CA ASP A 35 2.72 -7.69 -9.63
C ASP A 35 1.24 -7.66 -10.02
N LEU A 36 0.92 -6.69 -10.88
CA LEU A 36 -0.40 -6.55 -11.46
C LEU A 36 -0.85 -7.78 -12.24
N SER A 37 0.05 -8.70 -12.64
CA SER A 37 -0.36 -9.92 -13.34
C SER A 37 -1.03 -10.92 -12.40
N LEU A 38 -0.57 -11.05 -11.15
CA LEU A 38 -1.25 -11.84 -10.12
C LEU A 38 -2.58 -11.21 -9.72
N LEU A 39 -2.59 -9.88 -9.55
CA LEU A 39 -3.80 -9.10 -9.28
C LEU A 39 -4.84 -9.29 -10.40
N ARG A 40 -4.38 -9.22 -11.66
CA ARG A 40 -5.22 -9.41 -12.84
C ARG A 40 -5.72 -10.84 -12.96
N ARG A 41 -4.89 -11.87 -12.68
CA ARG A 41 -5.33 -13.27 -12.61
C ARG A 41 -6.36 -13.53 -11.52
N ALA A 42 -6.29 -12.82 -10.40
CA ALA A 42 -7.28 -12.91 -9.31
C ALA A 42 -8.66 -12.35 -9.71
N VAL A 43 -8.72 -11.63 -10.83
CA VAL A 43 -9.85 -10.80 -11.27
C VAL A 43 -10.33 -11.22 -12.67
N GLU A 44 -9.47 -11.81 -13.50
CA GLU A 44 -9.82 -12.34 -14.82
C GLU A 44 -10.64 -13.63 -14.68
N GLY A 45 -11.87 -13.61 -15.20
CA GLY A 45 -12.73 -14.80 -15.30
C GLY A 45 -13.42 -15.21 -13.99
N VAL A 46 -13.37 -14.37 -12.95
CA VAL A 46 -14.08 -14.65 -11.70
C VAL A 46 -15.55 -14.19 -11.77
N PRO A 47 -16.49 -14.97 -11.22
CA PRO A 47 -17.92 -14.72 -11.37
C PRO A 47 -18.44 -13.54 -10.54
N TRP A 48 -17.64 -13.00 -9.61
CA TRP A 48 -18.03 -11.88 -8.74
C TRP A 48 -17.64 -10.50 -9.30
N ILE A 49 -16.98 -10.45 -10.47
CA ILE A 49 -16.70 -9.21 -11.18
C ILE A 49 -17.69 -9.06 -12.32
N GLU A 50 -18.73 -8.26 -12.06
CA GLU A 50 -19.55 -7.72 -13.12
C GLU A 50 -18.95 -6.36 -13.51
N VAL A 51 -18.35 -6.30 -14.70
CA VAL A 51 -17.85 -5.03 -15.25
C VAL A 51 -19.06 -4.13 -15.42
N MET A 52 -19.15 -3.08 -14.59
CA MET A 52 -20.19 -2.08 -14.78
C MET A 52 -19.97 -1.46 -16.17
N GLY A 53 -20.99 -1.54 -17.03
CA GLY A 53 -20.96 -0.84 -18.32
C GLY A 53 -20.70 0.67 -18.13
N PRO A 54 -20.48 1.44 -19.22
CA PRO A 54 -20.06 2.83 -19.14
C PRO A 54 -20.90 3.59 -18.10
N THR A 55 -20.27 3.94 -16.98
CA THR A 55 -20.93 4.47 -15.78
C THR A 55 -21.47 5.85 -16.09
N THR A 56 -22.69 5.89 -16.63
CA THR A 56 -23.32 7.11 -17.13
C THR A 56 -23.94 7.93 -15.99
N GLY A 57 -23.66 7.65 -14.71
CA GLY A 57 -24.50 8.18 -13.63
C GLY A 57 -23.97 8.16 -12.20
N LEU A 58 -22.66 8.12 -11.94
CA LEU A 58 -22.17 8.44 -10.59
C LEU A 58 -21.72 9.91 -10.57
N ASN A 59 -22.21 10.68 -9.61
CA ASN A 59 -21.67 12.01 -9.34
C ASN A 59 -20.39 11.89 -8.51
N THR A 60 -19.54 12.92 -8.60
CA THR A 60 -18.30 12.99 -7.82
C THR A 60 -18.59 12.88 -6.32
N GLY A 61 -17.92 11.94 -5.63
CA GLY A 61 -18.13 11.71 -4.19
C GLY A 61 -19.30 10.77 -3.84
N GLU A 62 -20.08 10.28 -4.82
CA GLU A 62 -21.08 9.25 -4.58
C GLU A 62 -20.44 7.86 -4.45
N LEU A 63 -20.95 7.08 -3.51
CA LEU A 63 -20.63 5.67 -3.36
C LEU A 63 -21.37 4.87 -4.44
N THR A 64 -20.75 3.81 -4.95
CA THR A 64 -21.48 2.83 -5.76
C THR A 64 -22.63 2.21 -4.95
N GLU A 65 -23.78 2.03 -5.60
CA GLU A 65 -24.93 1.32 -5.01
C GLU A 65 -24.57 -0.12 -4.64
N GLN A 66 -23.71 -0.74 -5.46
CA GLN A 66 -23.20 -2.08 -5.21
C GLN A 66 -21.69 -2.01 -4.90
N PRO A 67 -21.27 -2.45 -3.70
CA PRO A 67 -19.85 -2.54 -3.40
C PRO A 67 -19.21 -3.72 -4.13
N LEU A 68 -17.90 -3.61 -4.35
CA LEU A 68 -17.10 -4.73 -4.81
C LEU A 68 -16.99 -5.74 -3.66
N THR A 69 -17.57 -6.93 -3.84
CA THR A 69 -17.51 -8.02 -2.86
C THR A 69 -16.51 -9.07 -3.35
N ILE A 70 -15.35 -9.13 -2.69
CA ILE A 70 -14.23 -10.00 -3.06
C ILE A 70 -14.16 -11.19 -2.10
N PRO A 71 -14.21 -12.44 -2.57
CA PRO A 71 -13.91 -13.61 -1.75
C PRO A 71 -12.52 -13.50 -1.10
N GLN A 72 -12.38 -13.91 0.17
CA GLN A 72 -11.12 -13.79 0.91
C GLN A 72 -9.92 -14.42 0.16
N ALA A 73 -10.13 -15.54 -0.54
CA ALA A 73 -9.08 -16.20 -1.31
C ALA A 73 -8.54 -15.31 -2.45
N ASP A 74 -9.41 -14.55 -3.10
CA ASP A 74 -9.05 -13.65 -4.19
C ASP A 74 -8.43 -12.36 -3.64
N ALA A 75 -8.98 -11.83 -2.54
CA ALA A 75 -8.38 -10.70 -1.80
C ALA A 75 -6.97 -11.05 -1.29
N GLN A 76 -6.76 -12.28 -0.82
CA GLN A 76 -5.45 -12.79 -0.42
C GLN A 76 -4.48 -12.86 -1.62
N THR A 77 -4.96 -13.23 -2.80
CA THR A 77 -4.14 -13.28 -4.02
C THR A 77 -3.76 -11.87 -4.45
N ALA A 78 -4.70 -10.93 -4.42
CA ALA A 78 -4.46 -9.52 -4.67
C ALA A 78 -3.43 -8.94 -3.68
N LEU A 79 -3.59 -9.21 -2.39
CA LEU A 79 -2.66 -8.79 -1.35
C LEU A 79 -1.23 -9.25 -1.64
N ARG A 80 -1.01 -10.51 -2.05
CA ARG A 80 0.34 -11.02 -2.38
C ARG A 80 1.01 -10.24 -3.52
N GLY A 81 0.23 -9.76 -4.48
CA GLY A 81 0.73 -8.92 -5.57
C GLY A 81 1.12 -7.50 -5.13
N VAL A 82 0.60 -7.04 -3.98
CA VAL A 82 0.69 -5.67 -3.48
C VAL A 82 1.66 -5.51 -2.30
N VAL A 83 1.72 -6.47 -1.37
CA VAL A 83 2.56 -6.37 -0.15
C VAL A 83 4.04 -6.12 -0.45
N ARG A 84 4.51 -6.58 -1.60
CA ARG A 84 5.88 -6.33 -2.07
C ARG A 84 6.10 -4.88 -2.47
N LEU A 85 5.11 -4.24 -3.08
CA LEU A 85 5.13 -2.82 -3.37
C LEU A 85 5.20 -2.01 -2.08
N VAL A 86 4.35 -2.33 -1.11
CA VAL A 86 4.35 -1.65 0.20
C VAL A 86 5.66 -1.85 0.97
N ALA A 87 6.32 -3.00 0.80
CA ALA A 87 7.64 -3.26 1.38
C ALA A 87 8.82 -2.71 0.56
N ASP A 88 8.56 -1.95 -0.52
CA ASP A 88 9.57 -1.46 -1.47
C ASP A 88 10.50 -2.56 -2.03
N LEU A 89 9.98 -3.80 -2.14
CA LEU A 89 10.73 -4.91 -2.69
C LEU A 89 10.70 -4.88 -4.23
N PRO A 90 11.84 -4.98 -4.91
CA PRO A 90 11.87 -5.12 -6.36
C PRO A 90 11.05 -6.32 -6.83
N ARG A 91 10.43 -6.21 -8.01
CA ARG A 91 9.75 -7.34 -8.66
C ARG A 91 10.73 -8.52 -8.81
N ASP A 92 10.24 -9.74 -8.64
CA ASP A 92 10.99 -11.01 -8.77
C ASP A 92 12.19 -11.18 -7.82
N SER A 93 12.33 -10.32 -6.80
CA SER A 93 13.31 -10.50 -5.73
C SER A 93 12.79 -11.43 -4.62
N ASN A 94 13.68 -11.80 -3.69
CA ASN A 94 13.32 -12.54 -2.49
C ASN A 94 12.19 -11.83 -1.70
N PRO A 95 11.12 -12.50 -1.24
CA PRO A 95 10.01 -11.88 -0.49
C PRO A 95 10.37 -11.44 0.94
N PHE A 96 11.64 -11.46 1.33
CA PHE A 96 12.06 -11.12 2.68
C PHE A 96 12.64 -9.71 2.72
N VAL A 97 12.20 -8.93 3.70
CA VAL A 97 12.79 -7.63 4.04
C VAL A 97 13.28 -7.68 5.49
N VAL A 98 14.40 -7.00 5.76
CA VAL A 98 14.91 -6.84 7.13
C VAL A 98 14.71 -5.38 7.53
N TRP A 99 13.87 -5.16 8.53
CA TRP A 99 13.72 -3.84 9.14
C TRP A 99 14.76 -3.65 10.23
N GLN A 100 15.26 -2.43 10.37
CA GLN A 100 16.31 -2.09 11.33
C GLN A 100 15.91 -0.87 12.16
N ASP A 101 16.09 -0.96 13.48
CA ASP A 101 15.94 0.16 14.41
C ASP A 101 16.99 0.04 15.52
N ARG A 102 17.88 1.04 15.60
CA ARG A 102 18.93 1.16 16.63
C ARG A 102 19.64 -0.16 16.97
N GLY A 103 20.09 -0.88 15.94
CA GLY A 103 20.85 -2.13 16.09
C GLY A 103 20.02 -3.40 16.32
N SER A 104 18.69 -3.30 16.37
CA SER A 104 17.80 -4.47 16.30
C SER A 104 17.33 -4.70 14.87
N GLU A 105 17.13 -5.96 14.54
CA GLU A 105 16.68 -6.38 13.21
C GLU A 105 15.39 -7.22 13.33
N LEU A 106 14.45 -6.96 12.44
CA LEU A 106 13.27 -7.80 12.26
C LEU A 106 13.25 -8.31 10.83
N TRP A 107 13.33 -9.62 10.69
CA TRP A 107 13.10 -10.28 9.42
C TRP A 107 11.59 -10.42 9.21
N VAL A 108 11.11 -10.00 8.04
CA VAL A 108 9.69 -9.96 7.67
C VAL A 108 9.46 -10.75 6.38
N ASP A 109 8.54 -11.71 6.41
CA ASP A 109 8.12 -12.47 5.23
C ASP A 109 6.89 -11.86 4.57
N THR A 110 7.13 -11.06 3.53
CA THR A 110 6.04 -10.46 2.74
C THR A 110 5.28 -11.51 1.93
N GLY A 111 5.94 -12.59 1.49
CA GLY A 111 5.35 -13.62 0.63
C GLY A 111 4.35 -14.51 1.35
N SER A 112 4.55 -14.69 2.66
CA SER A 112 3.67 -15.47 3.53
C SER A 112 2.68 -14.61 4.33
N THR A 113 2.53 -13.32 3.98
CA THR A 113 1.54 -12.42 4.60
C THR A 113 0.12 -12.86 4.27
N THR A 114 -0.75 -12.91 5.28
CA THR A 114 -2.12 -13.42 5.16
C THR A 114 -3.19 -12.36 5.34
N LEU A 115 -4.36 -12.58 4.76
CA LEU A 115 -5.58 -11.79 4.94
C LEU A 115 -6.73 -12.71 5.39
N ALA A 116 -7.39 -12.34 6.48
CA ALA A 116 -8.58 -13.01 6.97
C ALA A 116 -9.74 -12.01 7.14
N CYS A 117 -10.95 -12.43 6.75
CA CYS A 117 -12.16 -11.62 6.77
C CYS A 117 -13.17 -12.19 7.76
N LYS A 118 -13.55 -11.38 8.75
CA LYS A 118 -14.69 -11.61 9.64
C LYS A 118 -15.60 -10.39 9.57
N VAL A 119 -16.85 -10.54 10.02
CA VAL A 119 -17.80 -9.43 10.04
C VAL A 119 -17.20 -8.25 10.81
N GLY A 120 -17.01 -7.11 10.11
CA GLY A 120 -16.46 -5.88 10.68
C GLY A 120 -14.96 -5.90 10.99
N VAL A 121 -14.22 -6.96 10.65
CA VAL A 121 -12.80 -7.08 10.96
C VAL A 121 -12.03 -7.71 9.80
N VAL A 122 -10.98 -7.01 9.35
CA VAL A 122 -9.94 -7.59 8.49
C VAL A 122 -8.70 -7.83 9.33
N THR A 123 -8.13 -9.03 9.29
CA THR A 123 -6.87 -9.33 9.97
C THR A 123 -5.78 -9.58 8.95
N ILE A 124 -4.68 -8.82 9.07
CA ILE A 124 -3.46 -9.05 8.29
C ILE A 124 -2.46 -9.78 9.18
N GLY A 125 -2.01 -10.96 8.73
CA GLY A 125 -1.05 -11.76 9.46
C GLY A 125 0.33 -11.64 8.84
N VAL A 126 1.30 -11.11 9.58
CA VAL A 126 2.66 -10.85 9.10
C VAL A 126 3.64 -11.81 9.77
N PRO A 127 4.23 -12.77 9.05
CA PRO A 127 5.24 -13.66 9.61
C PRO A 127 6.57 -12.94 9.78
N VAL A 128 7.13 -13.03 10.98
CA VAL A 128 8.34 -12.33 11.39
C VAL A 128 9.22 -13.20 12.27
N ARG A 129 10.50 -12.85 12.35
CA ARG A 129 11.45 -13.39 13.34
C ARG A 129 12.56 -12.39 13.61
N CYS A 130 13.20 -12.52 14.76
CA CYS A 130 14.42 -11.78 15.09
C CYS A 130 15.44 -12.72 15.74
N ASP A 131 16.64 -12.22 16.01
CA ASP A 131 17.70 -12.95 16.72
C ASP A 131 17.26 -13.43 18.11
N GLN A 132 16.50 -12.61 18.83
CA GLN A 132 15.95 -12.93 20.16
C GLN A 132 14.71 -13.85 20.10
N HIS A 133 14.12 -14.02 18.92
CA HIS A 133 12.98 -14.89 18.67
C HIS A 133 13.15 -15.62 17.33
N PRO A 134 14.02 -16.65 17.27
CA PRO A 134 14.49 -17.24 16.01
C PRO A 134 13.41 -18.05 15.27
N THR A 135 12.37 -18.48 15.98
CA THR A 135 11.22 -19.17 15.39
C THR A 135 10.30 -18.15 14.71
N THR A 136 9.98 -18.37 13.44
CA THR A 136 8.99 -17.55 12.72
C THR A 136 7.65 -17.57 13.44
N THR A 137 7.16 -16.39 13.78
CA THR A 137 5.84 -16.18 14.39
C THR A 137 5.04 -15.24 13.53
N ARG A 138 3.74 -15.51 13.37
CA ARG A 138 2.82 -14.61 12.70
C ARG A 138 2.25 -13.64 13.72
N ILE A 139 2.47 -12.35 13.51
CA ILE A 139 1.78 -11.29 14.25
C ILE A 139 0.49 -10.99 13.50
N GLU A 140 -0.63 -11.09 14.20
CA GLU A 140 -1.97 -10.82 13.64
C GLU A 140 -2.36 -9.37 13.97
N ILE A 141 -2.60 -8.57 12.93
CA ILE A 141 -2.98 -7.16 13.05
C ILE A 141 -4.45 -7.03 12.64
N PRO A 142 -5.40 -6.98 13.60
CA PRO A 142 -6.80 -6.77 13.30
C PRO A 142 -7.10 -5.28 13.09
N PHE A 143 -7.81 -4.99 12.01
CA PHE A 143 -8.43 -3.70 11.73
C PHE A 143 -9.94 -3.82 11.87
N GLY A 144 -10.50 -3.01 12.76
CA GLY A 144 -11.94 -2.73 12.76
C GLY A 144 -12.29 -1.93 11.51
N VAL A 145 -13.20 -2.46 10.70
CA VAL A 145 -13.67 -1.90 9.42
C VAL A 145 -15.20 -1.86 9.41
N GLY A 146 -15.79 -1.40 8.31
CA GLY A 146 -17.24 -1.51 8.11
C GLY A 146 -17.76 -2.94 8.09
N THR A 147 -19.06 -3.08 8.23
CA THR A 147 -19.80 -4.34 7.96
C THR A 147 -20.47 -4.26 6.60
N GLN A 148 -21.02 -5.37 6.11
CA GLN A 148 -21.76 -5.38 4.84
C GLN A 148 -22.99 -4.45 4.89
N GLU A 149 -23.66 -4.39 6.04
CA GLU A 149 -24.86 -3.58 6.24
C GLU A 149 -24.53 -2.12 6.57
N ARG A 150 -23.33 -1.89 7.13
CA ARG A 150 -22.85 -0.58 7.56
C ARG A 150 -21.38 -0.42 7.17
N PRO A 151 -21.11 -0.13 5.89
CA PRO A 151 -19.75 0.13 5.47
C PRO A 151 -19.22 1.38 6.19
N ALA A 152 -17.96 1.32 6.60
CA ALA A 152 -17.24 2.48 7.10
C ALA A 152 -16.67 3.24 5.89
N GLY A 153 -16.45 4.54 6.03
CA GLY A 153 -15.49 5.23 5.16
C GLY A 153 -14.08 4.63 5.30
N LEU A 154 -13.05 5.30 4.80
CA LEU A 154 -11.64 4.92 5.06
C LEU A 154 -11.19 5.19 6.51
N ILE A 155 -12.05 4.86 7.47
CA ILE A 155 -11.76 4.87 8.89
C ILE A 155 -11.52 3.40 9.28
N MET A 156 -10.30 3.10 9.68
CA MET A 156 -9.92 1.79 10.20
C MET A 156 -9.28 1.98 11.58
N SER A 157 -9.64 1.13 12.53
CA SER A 157 -9.04 1.14 13.87
C SER A 157 -8.17 -0.09 14.06
N ALA A 158 -6.92 0.11 14.42
CA ALA A 158 -6.04 -0.96 14.90
C ALA A 158 -6.09 -1.06 16.43
N LEU A 159 -5.59 -2.17 16.98
CA LEU A 159 -5.31 -2.26 18.41
C LEU A 159 -4.11 -1.37 18.76
N THR A 160 -4.15 -0.75 19.94
CA THR A 160 -3.03 0.03 20.48
C THR A 160 -1.88 -0.85 20.96
N HIS A 161 -2.15 -2.13 21.20
CA HIS A 161 -1.15 -3.14 21.54
C HIS A 161 -1.50 -4.45 20.82
N LEU A 162 -0.53 -4.98 20.08
CA LEU A 162 -0.70 -6.22 19.32
C LEU A 162 -0.40 -7.44 20.19
N PRO A 163 -1.20 -8.52 20.11
CA PRO A 163 -0.85 -9.78 20.75
C PRO A 163 0.36 -10.41 20.05
N GLY A 164 1.34 -10.89 20.83
CA GLY A 164 2.51 -11.59 20.31
C GLY A 164 3.67 -11.61 21.29
N PRO A 165 4.84 -12.15 20.90
CA PRO A 165 6.04 -12.08 21.72
C PRO A 165 6.45 -10.62 21.98
N GLU A 166 6.58 -10.25 23.26
CA GLU A 166 6.85 -8.87 23.68
C GLU A 166 8.11 -8.28 23.02
N VAL A 167 9.14 -9.12 22.85
CA VAL A 167 10.40 -8.76 22.17
C VAL A 167 10.20 -8.27 20.73
N ILE A 168 9.09 -8.66 20.09
CA ILE A 168 8.70 -8.21 18.75
C ILE A 168 7.72 -7.04 18.87
N VAL A 169 6.59 -7.22 19.57
CA VAL A 169 5.48 -6.26 19.52
C VAL A 169 5.79 -4.94 20.20
N ALA A 170 6.61 -4.93 21.26
CA ALA A 170 6.97 -3.71 21.98
C ALA A 170 7.77 -2.73 21.12
N ARG A 171 8.57 -3.25 20.19
CA ARG A 171 9.46 -2.45 19.34
C ARG A 171 8.91 -2.23 17.94
N TRP A 172 8.31 -3.26 17.36
CA TRP A 172 7.94 -3.27 15.95
C TRP A 172 6.43 -3.19 15.73
N GLY A 173 5.62 -3.19 16.79
CA GLY A 173 4.16 -3.23 16.67
C GLY A 173 3.57 -2.08 15.85
N GLU A 174 4.10 -0.87 16.00
CA GLU A 174 3.68 0.28 15.21
C GLU A 174 4.04 0.12 13.72
N ALA A 175 5.28 -0.28 13.41
CA ALA A 175 5.72 -0.52 12.03
C ALA A 175 4.94 -1.66 11.36
N LEU A 176 4.67 -2.75 12.10
CA LEU A 176 3.84 -3.86 11.62
C LEU A 176 2.40 -3.42 11.36
N THR A 177 1.85 -2.57 12.24
CA THR A 177 0.52 -1.99 12.05
C THR A 177 0.47 -1.10 10.82
N ALA A 178 1.46 -0.23 10.64
CA ALA A 178 1.56 0.65 9.48
C ALA A 178 1.68 -0.15 8.16
N PHE A 179 2.58 -1.13 8.11
CA PHE A 179 2.74 -2.02 6.96
C PHE A 179 1.44 -2.76 6.62
N ALA A 180 0.77 -3.33 7.63
CA ALA A 180 -0.48 -4.04 7.44
C ALA A 180 -1.60 -3.11 6.96
N TRP A 181 -1.68 -1.90 7.50
CA TRP A 181 -2.65 -0.88 7.12
C TRP A 181 -2.46 -0.45 5.67
N GLU A 182 -1.22 -0.10 5.30
CA GLU A 182 -0.89 0.34 3.95
C GLU A 182 -1.11 -0.78 2.94
N SER A 183 -0.76 -2.02 3.29
CA SER A 183 -1.05 -3.20 2.46
C SER A 183 -2.53 -3.38 2.18
N LEU A 184 -3.41 -3.19 3.18
CA LEU A 184 -4.85 -3.30 3.00
C LEU A 184 -5.42 -2.15 2.14
N VAL A 185 -4.97 -0.92 2.39
CA VAL A 185 -5.40 0.26 1.61
C VAL A 185 -4.96 0.14 0.16
N GLU A 186 -3.70 -0.20 -0.07
CA GLU A 186 -3.15 -0.35 -1.42
C GLU A 186 -3.81 -1.52 -2.16
N THR A 187 -4.06 -2.65 -1.48
CA THR A 187 -4.81 -3.77 -2.07
C THR A 187 -6.20 -3.32 -2.52
N SER A 188 -6.91 -2.60 -1.65
CA SER A 188 -8.24 -2.06 -1.97
C SER A 188 -8.19 -1.09 -3.14
N ARG A 189 -7.18 -0.21 -3.17
CA ARG A 189 -6.97 0.75 -4.26
C ARG A 189 -6.77 0.04 -5.59
N ARG A 190 -5.85 -0.92 -5.65
CA ARG A 190 -5.55 -1.68 -6.87
C ARG A 190 -6.74 -2.51 -7.36
N LEU A 191 -7.54 -3.07 -6.46
CA LEU A 191 -8.79 -3.75 -6.82
C LEU A 191 -9.80 -2.78 -7.47
N CYS A 192 -9.97 -1.56 -6.95
CA CYS A 192 -10.81 -0.54 -7.58
C CYS A 192 -10.28 -0.12 -8.97
N GLU A 193 -8.96 0.03 -9.12
CA GLU A 193 -8.34 0.41 -10.40
C GLU A 193 -8.56 -0.62 -11.51
N LEU A 194 -8.81 -1.87 -11.17
CA LEU A 194 -9.07 -2.94 -12.14
C LEU A 194 -10.49 -2.94 -12.69
N LEU A 195 -11.45 -2.32 -11.99
CA LEU A 195 -12.85 -2.37 -12.37
C LEU A 195 -13.14 -1.51 -13.61
N ASP A 196 -12.80 -0.22 -13.54
CA ASP A 196 -12.89 0.69 -14.68
C ASP A 196 -12.24 2.05 -14.36
N THR A 197 -12.41 2.99 -15.28
CA THR A 197 -12.23 4.42 -15.11
C THR A 197 -13.57 5.14 -15.08
N ASP A 198 -13.59 6.34 -14.51
CA ASP A 198 -14.77 7.21 -14.54
C ASP A 198 -15.01 7.81 -15.93
N SER A 199 -16.09 8.58 -16.08
CA SER A 199 -16.44 9.28 -17.31
C SER A 199 -15.37 10.26 -17.84
N ARG A 200 -14.31 10.50 -17.06
CA ARG A 200 -13.15 11.35 -17.41
C ARG A 200 -11.86 10.54 -17.55
N GLY A 201 -11.92 9.21 -17.55
CA GLY A 201 -10.77 8.33 -17.66
C GLY A 201 -9.91 8.25 -16.39
N ARG A 202 -10.40 8.73 -15.23
CA ARG A 202 -9.68 8.62 -13.95
C ARG A 202 -9.98 7.27 -13.31
N ARG A 203 -8.97 6.66 -12.69
CA ARG A 203 -9.15 5.38 -11.99
C ARG A 203 -10.09 5.54 -10.80
N LEU A 204 -10.93 4.54 -10.60
CA LEU A 204 -11.81 4.47 -9.44
C LEU A 204 -11.01 4.32 -8.14
N VAL A 205 -11.51 4.87 -7.03
CA VAL A 205 -10.83 4.84 -5.72
C VAL A 205 -11.71 4.20 -4.65
N PRO A 206 -11.12 3.62 -3.58
CA PRO A 206 -11.88 3.16 -2.44
C PRO A 206 -12.52 4.35 -1.70
N GLY A 207 -13.83 4.29 -1.48
CA GLY A 207 -14.57 5.19 -0.58
C GLY A 207 -14.80 4.60 0.82
N GLY A 208 -14.79 3.27 0.93
CA GLY A 208 -15.01 2.57 2.18
C GLY A 208 -14.49 1.14 2.12
N ILE A 209 -14.00 0.64 3.26
CA ILE A 209 -13.56 -0.74 3.43
C ILE A 209 -14.45 -1.38 4.49
N ALA A 210 -14.98 -2.55 4.17
CA ALA A 210 -15.83 -3.34 5.02
C ALA A 210 -15.45 -4.83 4.90
N SER A 211 -15.93 -5.64 5.84
CA SER A 211 -15.73 -7.08 5.79
C SER A 211 -16.94 -7.83 6.30
N GLY A 212 -17.24 -8.94 5.62
CA GLY A 212 -18.20 -9.96 6.01
C GLY A 212 -17.49 -11.28 6.29
N SER A 213 -18.25 -12.33 6.61
CA SER A 213 -17.69 -13.66 6.82
C SER A 213 -17.05 -14.20 5.54
N GLY A 214 -15.71 -14.20 5.48
CA GLY A 214 -14.96 -14.71 4.32
C GLY A 214 -14.95 -13.80 3.08
N VAL A 215 -15.34 -12.54 3.22
CA VAL A 215 -15.35 -11.56 2.11
C VAL A 215 -14.77 -10.21 2.53
N LEU A 216 -13.98 -9.62 1.64
CA LEU A 216 -13.57 -8.22 1.68
C LEU A 216 -14.57 -7.41 0.84
N ILE A 217 -15.03 -6.29 1.37
CA ILE A 217 -16.02 -5.44 0.70
C ILE A 217 -15.39 -4.06 0.52
N VAL A 218 -15.34 -3.58 -0.72
CA VAL A 218 -14.79 -2.26 -1.04
C VAL A 218 -15.87 -1.44 -1.72
N HIS A 219 -16.26 -0.35 -1.08
CA HIS A 219 -17.11 0.64 -1.73
C HIS A 219 -16.26 1.52 -2.63
N VAL A 220 -16.73 1.71 -3.85
CA VAL A 220 -16.01 2.45 -4.87
C VAL A 220 -16.59 3.85 -4.97
N VAL A 221 -15.74 4.86 -5.12
CA VAL A 221 -16.14 6.27 -5.26
C VAL A 221 -15.42 6.88 -6.45
N LEU A 222 -16.10 7.83 -7.11
CA LEU A 222 -15.47 8.67 -8.11
C LEU A 222 -14.49 9.67 -7.49
N PRO A 223 -13.23 9.76 -7.96
CA PRO A 223 -12.25 10.68 -7.41
C PRO A 223 -12.75 12.13 -7.46
N LEU A 224 -12.55 12.86 -6.35
CA LEU A 224 -12.98 14.26 -6.19
C LEU A 224 -12.45 15.15 -7.33
N ASN A 225 -13.23 16.17 -7.68
CA ASN A 225 -12.79 17.18 -8.63
C ASN A 225 -11.60 17.94 -8.04
N GLY A 226 -10.48 18.01 -8.76
CA GLY A 226 -9.32 18.84 -8.41
C GLY A 226 -9.59 20.35 -8.58
N GLN A 227 -10.70 20.86 -8.07
CA GLN A 227 -10.91 22.29 -7.84
C GLN A 227 -10.54 22.56 -6.38
N ILE A 228 -9.23 22.58 -6.11
CA ILE A 228 -8.72 23.24 -4.91
C ILE A 228 -8.80 24.73 -5.26
N ASN A 229 -9.69 25.46 -4.60
CA ASN A 229 -9.73 26.92 -4.65
C ASN A 229 -8.48 27.52 -4.02
#